data_AF-A0A829R7K6-F1
#
_entry.id   AF-A0A829R7K6-F1
#
_cell.length_a   1.000
_cell.length_b   1.000
_cell.length_c   1.000
_cell.angle_alpha   90.00
_cell.angle_beta   90.00
_cell.angle_gamma   90.00
#
_symmetry.space_group_name_H-M   'P 1'
#
loop_
_entity.id
_entity.type
_entity.pdbx_description
1 polymer ?
#
loop_
_entity_poly.entity_id
_entity_poly.type
_entity_poly.pdbx_seq_one_letter_code
_entity_poly.pdbx_strand_id
1 'polypeptide(L)' 'MKKSAPSAPKQTPSAKETPQQHASQDKTDATSGASKNGREIGEQNKAYGKKLSDPKLSPEKRQKIISQKRKYNQSHH' A
#
# COMPACT_ATOMS: atom_id res chain seq x y z
N MET A 1 -49.74 14.72 37.69
CA MET A 1 -50.29 13.46 37.14
C MET A 1 -49.33 12.96 36.05
N LYS A 2 -48.81 11.71 36.19
CA LYS A 2 -48.37 10.72 35.16
C LYS A 2 -47.43 11.24 34.02
N LYS A 3 -46.21 10.73 33.71
CA LYS A 3 -45.63 9.36 33.60
C LYS A 3 -44.07 9.49 33.54
N SER A 4 -43.29 8.72 34.30
CA SER A 4 -42.59 7.45 33.96
C SER A 4 -41.25 7.60 33.20
N ALA A 5 -40.20 6.97 33.75
CA ALA A 5 -38.79 7.00 33.33
C ALA A 5 -38.43 5.89 32.30
N PRO A 6 -37.15 5.62 31.96
CA PRO A 6 -36.61 5.54 30.60
C PRO A 6 -36.51 4.11 30.04
N SER A 7 -36.29 3.95 28.72
CA SER A 7 -35.93 2.66 28.12
C SER A 7 -34.98 2.86 26.94
N ALA A 8 -33.73 2.46 27.14
CA ALA A 8 -32.83 2.03 26.07
C ALA A 8 -32.92 0.50 25.96
N PRO A 9 -32.76 -0.06 24.75
CA PRO A 9 -31.60 -0.93 24.59
C PRO A 9 -30.87 -0.77 23.26
N LYS A 10 -29.60 -1.17 23.32
CA LYS A 10 -28.51 -1.14 22.32
C LYS A 10 -28.87 -1.87 21.01
N GLN A 11 -28.55 -1.27 19.86
CA GLN A 11 -28.28 -1.97 18.60
C GLN A 11 -27.12 -1.30 17.84
N THR A 12 -25.98 -2.02 17.82
CA THR A 12 -24.98 -2.20 16.74
C THR A 12 -24.63 -1.03 15.80
N PRO A 13 -23.36 -0.58 15.73
CA PRO A 13 -22.87 0.17 14.58
C PRO A 13 -22.82 -0.76 13.35
N SER A 14 -23.62 -0.40 12.36
CA SER A 14 -23.65 -1.01 11.04
C SER A 14 -22.25 -0.98 10.41
N ALA A 15 -21.71 -2.16 10.12
CA ALA A 15 -20.60 -2.34 9.22
C ALA A 15 -21.00 -1.79 7.85
N LYS A 16 -20.42 -0.66 7.45
CA LYS A 16 -20.48 -0.17 6.07
C LYS A 16 -19.09 -0.27 5.49
N GLU A 17 -18.98 -1.23 4.59
CA GLU A 17 -17.83 -1.67 3.84
C GLU A 17 -17.05 -0.49 3.29
N THR A 18 -15.75 -0.44 3.64
CA THR A 18 -14.78 0.35 2.90
C THR A 18 -14.76 -0.18 1.47
N PRO A 19 -15.02 0.64 0.43
CA PRO A 19 -14.72 0.21 -0.91
C PRO A 19 -13.20 0.08 -1.00
N GLN A 20 -12.69 -1.14 -0.87
CA GLN A 20 -11.40 -1.50 -1.43
C GLN A 20 -11.56 -1.36 -2.94
N GLN A 21 -11.40 -0.14 -3.44
CA GLN A 21 -11.09 0.09 -4.83
C GLN A 21 -9.75 -0.58 -5.06
N HIS A 22 -9.81 -1.81 -5.55
CA HIS A 22 -8.76 -2.42 -6.33
C HIS A 22 -8.46 -1.43 -7.46
N ALA A 23 -7.53 -0.51 -7.21
CA ALA A 23 -6.98 0.33 -8.25
C ALA A 23 -6.31 -0.63 -9.22
N SER A 24 -7.01 -0.90 -10.32
CA SER A 24 -6.48 -1.50 -11.52
C SER A 24 -5.10 -0.92 -11.73
N GLN A 25 -4.09 -1.79 -11.64
CA GLN A 25 -2.73 -1.46 -12.02
C GLN A 25 -2.76 -1.19 -13.52
N ASP A 26 -3.15 0.02 -13.88
CA ASP A 26 -2.85 0.61 -15.16
C ASP A 26 -1.32 0.63 -15.21
N LYS A 27 -0.76 -0.38 -15.87
CA LYS A 27 0.67 -0.53 -16.09
C LYS A 27 1.05 0.49 -17.15
N THR A 28 0.92 1.78 -16.81
CA THR A 28 1.62 2.82 -17.53
C THR A 28 3.09 2.46 -17.47
N ASP A 29 3.68 2.11 -18.62
CA ASP A 29 5.12 2.03 -18.77
C ASP A 29 5.66 3.46 -18.70
N ALA A 30 5.72 4.00 -17.48
CA ALA A 30 6.14 5.37 -17.19
C ALA A 30 7.61 5.65 -17.61
N THR A 31 8.30 4.64 -18.13
CA THR A 31 9.67 4.69 -18.64
C THR A 31 9.80 5.15 -20.10
N SER A 32 8.68 5.27 -20.83
CA SER A 32 8.72 5.65 -22.27
C SER A 32 9.32 7.03 -22.55
N GLY A 33 9.32 7.95 -21.58
CA GLY A 33 10.01 9.26 -21.65
C GLY A 33 11.17 9.43 -20.67
N ALA A 34 11.54 8.39 -19.92
CA ALA A 34 12.58 8.49 -18.90
C ALA A 34 13.99 8.48 -19.52
N SER A 35 14.88 9.32 -18.99
CA SER A 35 16.32 9.29 -19.29
C SER A 35 16.90 7.89 -19.00
N LYS A 36 18.08 7.56 -19.54
CA LYS A 36 18.76 6.26 -19.25
C LYS A 36 18.82 5.97 -17.75
N ASN A 37 19.12 7.00 -16.94
CA ASN A 37 19.15 6.91 -15.48
C ASN A 37 17.75 6.64 -14.88
N GLY A 38 16.72 7.32 -15.37
CA GLY A 38 15.34 7.09 -14.92
C GLY A 38 14.82 5.69 -15.25
N ARG A 39 15.23 5.11 -16.38
CA ARG A 39 14.91 3.72 -16.74
C ARG A 39 15.55 2.73 -15.76
N GLU A 40 16.84 2.89 -15.46
CA GLU A 40 17.54 2.03 -14.51
C GLU A 40 16.92 2.09 -13.11
N ILE A 41 16.60 3.30 -12.62
CA ILE A 41 15.92 3.49 -11.33
C ILE A 41 14.55 2.79 -11.33
N GLY A 42 13.80 2.92 -12.43
CA GLY A 42 12.52 2.23 -12.62
C GLY A 42 12.64 0.71 -12.57
N GLU A 43 13.62 0.14 -13.26
CA GLU A 43 13.88 -1.31 -13.28
C GLU A 43 14.28 -1.83 -11.89
N GLN A 44 15.16 -1.12 -11.18
CA GLN A 44 15.53 -1.49 -9.81
C GLN A 44 14.32 -1.41 -8.86
N ASN A 45 13.50 -0.36 -8.97
CA ASN A 45 12.27 -0.24 -8.19
C ASN A 45 11.26 -1.36 -8.50
N LYS A 46 11.16 -1.79 -9.76
CA LYS A 46 10.35 -2.94 -10.19
C LYS A 46 10.88 -4.24 -9.59
N ALA A 47 12.20 -4.44 -9.56
CA ALA A 47 12.83 -5.61 -8.93
C ALA A 47 12.58 -5.67 -7.42
N TYR A 48 12.68 -4.54 -6.71
CA TYR A 48 12.29 -4.46 -5.30
C TYR A 48 10.80 -4.80 -5.10
N GLY A 49 9.92 -4.28 -5.96
CA GLY A 49 8.49 -4.60 -5.94
C GLY A 49 8.20 -6.09 -6.09
N LYS A 50 8.86 -6.77 -7.04
CA LYS A 50 8.75 -8.24 -7.23
C LYS A 50 9.18 -9.02 -5.98
N LYS A 51 10.27 -8.61 -5.32
CA LYS A 51 10.71 -9.24 -4.07
C LYS A 51 9.69 -9.03 -2.94
N LEU A 52 9.12 -7.82 -2.83
CA LEU A 52 8.14 -7.47 -1.80
C LEU A 52 6.76 -8.08 -2.04
N SER A 53 6.43 -8.48 -3.27
CA SER A 53 5.17 -9.17 -3.59
C SER A 53 5.14 -10.62 -3.10
N ASP A 54 6.28 -11.20 -2.72
CA ASP A 54 6.30 -12.57 -2.18
C ASP A 54 5.56 -12.63 -0.83
N PRO A 55 4.46 -13.41 -0.74
CA PRO A 55 3.71 -13.57 0.50
C PRO A 55 4.45 -14.40 1.56
N LYS A 56 5.44 -15.21 1.17
CA LYS A 56 6.26 -16.02 2.08
C LYS A 56 7.47 -15.25 2.64
N LEU A 57 7.63 -13.99 2.23
CA LEU A 57 8.73 -13.15 2.68
C LEU A 57 8.55 -12.78 4.17
N SER A 58 9.48 -13.24 5.01
CA SER A 58 9.52 -12.87 6.43
C SER A 58 9.49 -11.34 6.62
N PRO A 59 8.81 -10.83 7.67
CA PRO A 59 8.77 -9.41 7.99
C PRO A 59 10.15 -8.74 8.03
N GLU A 60 11.16 -9.39 8.59
CA GLU A 60 12.52 -8.84 8.69
C GLU A 60 13.16 -8.67 7.31
N LYS A 61 13.04 -9.68 6.44
CA LYS A 61 13.54 -9.61 5.06
C LYS A 61 12.80 -8.53 4.27
N ARG A 62 11.49 -8.40 4.49
CA ARG A 62 10.66 -7.34 3.91
C ARG A 62 11.15 -5.95 4.32
N GLN A 63 11.40 -5.73 5.61
CA GLN A 63 11.92 -4.46 6.12
C GLN A 63 13.33 -4.16 5.59
N LYS A 64 14.20 -5.18 5.50
CA LYS A 64 15.53 -5.03 4.89
C LYS A 64 15.43 -4.57 3.43
N ILE A 65 14.54 -5.19 2.64
CA ILE A 65 14.32 -4.81 1.24
C ILE A 65 13.75 -3.38 1.12
N ILE A 66 12.80 -3.00 1.99
CA ILE A 66 12.27 -1.63 2.01
C ILE A 66 13.36 -0.61 2.34
N SER A 67 14.21 -0.90 3.33
CA SER A 67 15.33 -0.03 3.71
C SER A 67 16.33 0.12 2.56
N GLN A 68 16.69 -0.98 1.89
CA GLN A 68 17.55 -0.97 0.71
C GLN A 68 16.97 -0.15 -0.44
N LYS A 69 15.68 -0.36 -0.76
CA LYS A 69 14.97 0.43 -1.78
C LYS A 69 15.00 1.92 -1.43
N ARG A 70 14.74 2.29 -0.17
CA ARG A 70 14.75 3.69 0.27
C ARG A 70 16.12 4.33 0.08
N LYS A 71 17.18 3.65 0.53
CA LYS A 71 18.57 4.13 0.37
C LYS A 71 18.95 4.27 -1.10
N TYR A 72 18.55 3.31 -1.94
CA TYR A 72 18.80 3.37 -3.39
C TYR A 72 18.14 4.63 -4.00
N ASN A 73 16.85 4.85 -3.76
CA ASN A 73 16.16 6.04 -4.29
C ASN A 73 16.76 7.35 -3.75
N GLN A 74 17.14 7.40 -2.47
CA GLN A 74 17.82 8.57 -1.90
C GLN A 74 19.17 8.89 -2.57
N SER A 75 19.91 7.86 -2.98
CA SER A 75 21.19 8.04 -3.66
C SER A 75 21.06 8.42 -5.14
N HIS A 76 19.86 8.32 -5.71
CA HIS A 76 19.58 8.58 -7.13
C HIS A 76 18.59 9.74 -7.33
N HIS A 77 18.32 10.50 -6.25
CA HIS A 77 17.51 11.72 -6.25
C HIS A 77 18.37 12.97 -6.44
#